data_AF-L0INL5-F1
#
_entry.id   AF-L0INL5-F1
#
_cell.length_a   1.000
_cell.length_b   1.000
_cell.length_c   1.000
_cell.angle_alpha   90.00
_cell.angle_beta   90.00
_cell.angle_gamma   90.00
#
_symmetry.space_group_name_H-M   'P 1'
#
loop_
_entity.id
_entity.type
_entity.pdbx_description
1 polymer ?
#
loop_
_entity_poly.entity_id
_entity_poly.type
_entity_poly.pdbx_seq_one_letter_code
_entity_poly.pdbx_strand_id
1 'polypeptide(L)'
;MSDKIFKYTTVFFAITSIILLTAIIYITKPDGDLDKIKSASKDFAFYYTNYDYTKAQDYYDNMIYLTTDQLQSDFKQQDNATNIKIMKQMEVSSSSDINDIIFTKVNSYTAKAVAFLTVRTKSKGNDTRESKAVLYMFLKKVNGTWKVSTLEPY
;
A
#
# COMPACT_ATOMS: atom_id res chain seq x y z
N MET A 1 -50.95 -11.85 30.91
CA MET A 1 -49.48 -11.77 31.08
C MET A 1 -49.20 -10.59 32.01
N SER A 2 -48.32 -10.70 33.02
CA SER A 2 -48.11 -9.59 33.96
C SER A 2 -47.26 -8.47 33.35
N ASP A 3 -47.47 -7.23 33.78
CA ASP A 3 -46.68 -6.05 33.35
C ASP A 3 -45.17 -6.23 33.48
N LYS A 4 -44.73 -7.05 34.44
CA LYS A 4 -43.31 -7.37 34.62
C LYS A 4 -42.79 -8.21 33.46
N ILE A 5 -43.54 -9.21 33.03
CA ILE A 5 -43.14 -10.13 31.96
C ILE A 5 -43.03 -9.37 30.64
N PHE A 6 -43.99 -8.52 30.32
CA PHE A 6 -44.00 -7.74 29.08
C PHE A 6 -42.75 -6.84 28.95
N LYS A 7 -42.34 -6.18 30.04
CA LYS A 7 -41.13 -5.33 30.09
C LYS A 7 -39.84 -6.13 29.85
N TYR A 8 -39.71 -7.31 30.45
CA TYR A 8 -38.51 -8.13 30.24
C TYR A 8 -38.40 -8.62 28.79
N THR A 9 -39.50 -9.03 28.17
CA THR A 9 -39.50 -9.43 26.76
C THR A 9 -39.11 -8.30 25.82
N THR A 10 -39.62 -7.08 26.03
CA THR A 10 -39.28 -5.93 25.17
C THR A 10 -37.82 -5.52 25.29
N VAL A 11 -37.26 -5.53 26.51
CA VAL A 11 -35.82 -5.27 26.73
C VAL A 11 -34.95 -6.34 26.06
N PHE A 12 -35.34 -7.62 26.17
CA PHE A 12 -34.61 -8.71 25.52
C PHE A 12 -34.56 -8.52 24.00
N PHE A 13 -35.71 -8.30 23.35
CA PHE A 13 -35.75 -8.07 21.89
C PHE A 13 -34.90 -6.86 21.48
N ALA A 14 -34.91 -5.76 22.22
CA ALA A 14 -34.09 -4.60 21.92
C ALA A 14 -32.58 -4.93 21.97
N ILE A 15 -32.13 -5.63 23.01
CA ILE A 15 -30.72 -6.03 23.15
C ILE A 15 -30.31 -6.98 22.02
N THR A 16 -31.11 -8.00 21.73
CA THR A 16 -30.82 -8.96 20.65
C THR A 16 -30.75 -8.26 19.28
N SER A 17 -31.63 -7.28 19.04
CA SER A 17 -31.65 -6.49 17.80
C SER A 17 -30.37 -5.66 17.63
N ILE A 18 -29.86 -5.05 18.70
CA ILE A 18 -28.63 -4.25 18.68
C ILE A 18 -27.40 -5.13 18.43
N ILE A 19 -27.33 -6.31 19.08
CA ILE A 19 -26.25 -7.28 18.88
C ILE A 19 -26.26 -7.79 17.43
N LEU A 20 -27.44 -8.09 16.87
CA LEU A 20 -27.57 -8.54 15.49
C LEU A 20 -27.13 -7.44 14.51
N LEU A 21 -27.55 -6.20 14.73
CA LEU A 21 -27.18 -5.06 13.88
C LEU A 21 -25.66 -4.81 13.91
N THR A 22 -25.04 -4.86 15.09
CA THR A 22 -23.59 -4.68 15.22
C THR A 22 -22.82 -5.83 14.58
N ALA A 23 -23.30 -7.07 14.67
CA ALA A 23 -22.70 -8.22 13.97
C ALA A 23 -22.81 -8.07 12.45
N ILE A 24 -23.96 -7.62 11.92
CA ILE A 24 -24.15 -7.36 10.49
C ILE A 24 -23.18 -6.26 10.04
N ILE A 25 -23.09 -5.13 10.73
CA ILE A 25 -22.15 -4.04 10.39
C ILE A 25 -20.71 -4.51 10.41
N TYR A 26 -20.34 -5.41 11.32
CA TYR A 26 -19.00 -5.99 11.38
C TYR A 26 -18.71 -6.93 10.20
N ILE A 27 -19.69 -7.75 9.80
CA ILE A 27 -19.59 -8.71 8.69
C ILE A 27 -19.66 -8.01 7.32
N THR A 28 -20.53 -7.01 7.17
CA THR A 28 -20.74 -6.26 5.92
C THR A 28 -19.82 -5.06 5.80
N LYS A 29 -18.92 -4.83 6.75
CA LYS A 29 -17.93 -3.77 6.61
C LYS A 29 -17.15 -4.08 5.35
N PRO A 30 -17.17 -3.22 4.31
CA PRO A 30 -16.27 -3.39 3.18
C PRO A 30 -14.87 -3.54 3.78
N ASP A 31 -14.12 -4.53 3.28
CA ASP A 31 -12.78 -4.83 3.77
C ASP A 31 -11.93 -3.58 3.50
N GLY A 32 -11.96 -2.63 4.45
CA GLY A 32 -11.35 -1.31 4.29
C GLY A 32 -9.84 -1.42 4.16
N ASP A 33 -9.28 -2.61 4.36
CA ASP A 33 -7.91 -2.90 3.98
C ASP A 33 -7.72 -2.88 2.47
N LEU A 34 -8.69 -3.26 1.64
CA LEU A 34 -8.55 -3.23 0.18
C LEU A 34 -8.34 -1.80 -0.35
N ASP A 35 -9.18 -0.86 0.08
CA ASP A 35 -9.02 0.55 -0.30
C ASP A 35 -7.71 1.14 0.25
N LYS A 36 -7.33 0.76 1.48
CA LYS A 36 -6.07 1.19 2.09
C LYS A 36 -4.85 0.60 1.39
N ILE A 37 -4.88 -0.67 0.98
CA ILE A 37 -3.83 -1.32 0.19
C ILE A 37 -3.69 -0.60 -1.13
N LYS A 38 -4.80 -0.34 -1.83
CA LYS A 38 -4.81 0.40 -3.09
C LYS A 38 -4.20 1.79 -2.94
N SER A 39 -4.65 2.55 -1.94
CA SER A 39 -4.13 3.90 -1.66
C SER A 39 -2.64 3.86 -1.34
N ALA A 40 -2.22 3.02 -0.38
CA ALA A 40 -0.82 2.94 0.03
C ALA A 40 0.10 2.56 -1.14
N SER A 41 -0.33 1.60 -1.97
CA SER A 41 0.45 1.15 -3.14
C SER A 41 0.53 2.24 -4.21
N LYS A 42 -0.57 2.95 -4.48
CA LYS A 42 -0.62 4.03 -5.48
C LYS A 42 0.19 5.24 -5.04
N ASP A 43 0.01 5.69 -3.80
CA ASP A 43 0.70 6.86 -3.26
C ASP A 43 2.20 6.60 -3.16
N PHE A 44 2.60 5.41 -2.68
CA PHE A 44 4.00 4.99 -2.70
C PHE A 44 4.57 5.03 -4.11
N ALA A 45 3.93 4.35 -5.08
CA ALA A 45 4.41 4.31 -6.46
C ALA A 45 4.53 5.72 -7.06
N PHE A 46 3.58 6.61 -6.78
CA PHE A 46 3.60 7.98 -7.28
C PHE A 46 4.78 8.77 -6.72
N TYR A 47 4.93 8.82 -5.39
CA TYR A 47 6.00 9.58 -4.76
C TYR A 47 7.39 8.99 -5.04
N TYR A 48 7.50 7.65 -5.05
CA TYR A 48 8.74 6.95 -5.38
C TYR A 48 9.23 7.31 -6.79
N THR A 49 8.34 7.23 -7.78
CA THR A 49 8.69 7.42 -9.20
C THR A 49 8.81 8.89 -9.63
N ASN A 50 8.40 9.82 -8.77
CA ASN A 50 8.57 11.27 -8.95
C ASN A 50 9.61 11.85 -7.98
N TYR A 51 10.46 11.01 -7.37
CA TYR A 51 11.56 11.41 -6.50
C TYR A 51 11.15 12.21 -5.23
N ASP A 52 9.87 12.17 -4.84
CA ASP A 52 9.38 12.77 -3.59
C ASP A 52 9.58 11.79 -2.43
N TYR A 53 10.84 11.55 -2.11
CA TYR A 53 11.23 10.52 -1.14
C TYR A 53 10.80 10.82 0.29
N THR A 54 10.60 12.09 0.64
CA THR A 54 10.05 12.49 1.93
C THR A 54 8.62 12.01 2.07
N LYS A 55 7.77 12.16 1.04
CA LYS A 55 6.41 11.61 1.10
C LYS A 55 6.38 10.10 0.90
N ALA A 56 7.27 9.54 0.08
CA ALA A 56 7.33 8.09 -0.11
C ALA A 56 7.59 7.34 1.22
N GLN A 57 8.36 7.92 2.14
CA GLN A 57 8.68 7.35 3.47
C GLN A 57 7.46 7.03 4.34
N ASP A 58 6.36 7.77 4.19
CA ASP A 58 5.14 7.52 4.96
C ASP A 58 4.53 6.15 4.61
N TYR A 59 4.82 5.64 3.42
CA TYR A 59 4.20 4.46 2.83
C TYR A 59 5.08 3.21 2.85
N TYR A 60 6.30 3.25 3.40
CA TYR A 60 7.15 2.06 3.54
C TYR A 60 7.70 1.88 4.97
N ASP A 61 8.10 0.64 5.30
CA ASP A 61 8.72 0.30 6.59
C ASP A 61 9.86 -0.71 6.40
N ASN A 62 11.10 -0.23 6.59
CA ASN A 62 12.33 -1.00 6.40
C ASN A 62 12.32 -1.75 5.06
N MET A 63 12.06 -1.00 3.98
CA MET A 63 11.83 -1.56 2.66
C MET A 63 13.10 -2.21 2.11
N ILE A 64 12.97 -3.47 1.69
CA ILE A 64 14.01 -4.18 0.94
C ILE A 64 13.86 -3.78 -0.53
N TYR A 65 14.90 -3.15 -1.07
CA TYR A 65 15.01 -2.87 -2.50
C TYR A 65 15.69 -4.05 -3.18
N LEU A 66 15.09 -4.58 -4.25
CA LEU A 66 15.65 -5.67 -5.04
C LEU A 66 15.94 -5.15 -6.45
N THR A 67 17.20 -4.85 -6.76
CA THR A 67 17.62 -4.72 -8.16
C THR A 67 17.82 -6.10 -8.81
N THR A 68 17.81 -6.14 -10.14
CA THR A 68 18.14 -7.33 -10.93
C THR A 68 19.48 -7.95 -10.52
N ASP A 69 20.46 -7.11 -10.15
CA ASP A 69 21.78 -7.54 -9.67
C ASP A 69 21.74 -8.05 -8.21
N GLN A 70 20.83 -7.55 -7.37
CA GLN A 70 20.71 -7.92 -5.96
C GLN A 70 20.01 -9.28 -5.74
N LEU A 71 19.22 -9.76 -6.70
CA LEU A 71 18.67 -11.12 -6.65
C LEU A 71 19.75 -12.22 -6.70
N GLN A 72 21.00 -11.87 -7.06
CA GLN A 72 22.15 -12.78 -7.10
C GLN A 72 23.09 -12.68 -5.88
N SER A 73 22.90 -11.74 -4.96
CA SER A 73 23.78 -11.54 -3.80
C SER A 73 22.99 -11.43 -2.49
N ASP A 74 23.44 -12.12 -1.43
CA ASP A 74 22.84 -12.19 -0.09
C ASP A 74 21.95 -11.00 0.30
N PHE A 75 20.68 -11.30 0.60
CA PHE A 75 19.65 -10.34 1.05
C PHE A 75 20.14 -9.54 2.27
N LYS A 76 20.71 -8.34 2.04
CA LYS A 76 21.02 -7.41 3.12
C LYS A 76 19.83 -6.46 3.31
N GLN A 77 19.18 -6.53 4.48
CA GLN A 77 18.28 -5.47 4.92
C GLN A 77 19.08 -4.16 4.98
N GLN A 78 18.69 -3.18 4.16
CA GLN A 78 19.35 -1.88 4.11
C GLN A 78 18.63 -0.92 5.05
N ASP A 79 19.38 -0.13 5.81
CA ASP A 79 18.79 0.93 6.62
C ASP A 79 18.16 2.03 5.74
N ASN A 80 17.17 2.74 6.29
CA ASN A 80 16.43 3.76 5.55
C ASN A 80 17.32 4.89 5.02
N ALA A 81 18.42 5.22 5.71
CA ALA A 81 19.36 6.27 5.31
C ALA A 81 20.13 5.89 4.02
N THR A 82 20.50 4.62 3.90
CA THR A 82 21.19 4.05 2.73
C THR A 82 20.28 4.04 1.51
N ASN A 83 19.00 3.65 1.68
CA ASN A 83 18.00 3.69 0.61
C ASN A 83 17.81 5.13 0.07
N ILE A 84 17.67 6.13 0.96
CA ILE A 84 17.54 7.54 0.56
C ILE A 84 18.76 8.00 -0.23
N LYS A 85 19.97 7.57 0.16
CA LYS A 85 21.21 7.96 -0.53
C LYS A 85 21.28 7.40 -1.96
N ILE A 86 20.92 6.13 -2.14
CA ILE A 86 20.85 5.48 -3.47
C ILE A 86 19.79 6.19 -4.33
N MET A 87 18.62 6.44 -3.76
CA MET A 87 17.49 7.10 -4.41
C MET A 87 17.82 8.55 -4.84
N LYS A 88 18.54 9.33 -4.02
CA LYS A 88 19.00 10.68 -4.35
C LYS A 88 20.08 10.71 -5.43
N GLN A 89 20.92 9.68 -5.52
CA GLN A 89 21.97 9.61 -6.54
C GLN A 89 21.42 9.33 -7.95
N MET A 90 20.17 8.86 -8.06
CA MET A 90 19.47 8.58 -9.32
C MET A 90 18.63 9.76 -9.84
N GLU A 91 18.82 10.98 -9.31
CA GLU A 91 18.07 12.18 -9.65
C GLU A 91 18.40 12.66 -11.08
N VAL A 92 17.85 11.96 -12.07
CA VAL A 92 17.65 12.46 -13.43
C VAL A 92 16.27 13.10 -13.43
N SER A 93 16.09 14.29 -14.02
CA SER A 93 14.77 14.94 -14.08
C SER A 93 13.78 14.03 -14.81
N SER A 94 12.96 13.31 -14.03
CA SER A 94 12.05 12.30 -14.51
C SER A 94 10.72 12.42 -13.79
N SER A 95 9.63 12.23 -14.54
CA SER A 95 8.26 12.30 -14.05
C SER A 95 7.53 11.06 -14.49
N SER A 96 6.66 10.53 -13.64
CA SER A 96 6.01 9.25 -13.91
C SER A 96 4.51 9.32 -13.72
N ASP A 97 3.77 8.79 -14.70
CA ASP A 97 2.33 8.58 -14.61
C ASP A 97 2.05 7.12 -14.24
N ILE A 98 1.11 6.92 -13.31
CA ILE A 98 0.56 5.58 -13.00
C ILE A 98 -0.57 5.30 -13.98
N ASN A 99 -0.35 4.36 -14.90
CA ASN A 99 -1.35 3.93 -15.87
C ASN A 99 -2.42 3.07 -15.20
N ASP A 100 -1.99 2.11 -14.37
CA ASP A 100 -2.89 1.23 -13.62
C ASP A 100 -2.18 0.64 -12.39
N ILE A 101 -2.96 0.14 -11.43
CA ILE A 101 -2.47 -0.60 -10.27
C ILE A 101 -3.37 -1.78 -9.95
N ILE A 102 -2.78 -2.97 -9.97
CA ILE A 102 -3.45 -4.22 -9.58
C ILE A 102 -2.95 -4.58 -8.19
N PHE A 103 -3.84 -5.05 -7.32
CA PHE A 103 -3.45 -5.50 -5.99
C PHE A 103 -4.21 -6.75 -5.58
N THR A 104 -3.62 -7.51 -4.67
CA THR A 104 -4.22 -8.74 -4.13
C THR A 104 -3.88 -8.81 -2.66
N LYS A 105 -4.91 -8.87 -1.82
CA LYS A 105 -4.75 -9.17 -0.39
C LYS A 105 -4.40 -10.65 -0.25
N VAL A 106 -3.25 -10.95 0.37
CA VAL A 106 -2.79 -12.33 0.58
C VAL A 106 -3.39 -12.86 1.89
N ASN A 107 -3.38 -12.05 2.95
CA ASN A 107 -4.03 -12.33 4.23
C ASN A 107 -4.28 -11.03 5.00
N SER A 108 -4.68 -11.12 6.28
CA SER A 108 -4.97 -9.96 7.14
C SER A 108 -3.79 -9.01 7.38
N TYR A 109 -2.56 -9.44 7.06
CA TYR A 109 -1.32 -8.71 7.35
C TYR A 109 -0.45 -8.46 6.14
N THR A 110 -0.71 -9.09 5.00
CA THR A 110 0.13 -9.01 3.79
C THR A 110 -0.69 -8.87 2.51
N ALA A 111 -0.14 -8.14 1.55
CA ALA A 111 -0.72 -7.91 0.24
C ALA A 111 0.38 -7.77 -0.82
N LYS A 112 0.01 -7.92 -2.09
CA LYS A 112 0.87 -7.64 -3.24
C LYS A 112 0.21 -6.55 -4.09
N ALA A 113 1.02 -5.72 -4.72
CA ALA A 113 0.57 -4.75 -5.70
C ALA A 113 1.54 -4.68 -6.88
N VAL A 114 1.00 -4.40 -8.06
CA VAL A 114 1.73 -4.23 -9.31
C VAL A 114 1.29 -2.91 -9.91
N ALA A 115 2.20 -1.94 -10.00
CA ALA A 115 1.93 -0.64 -10.62
C ALA A 115 2.53 -0.60 -12.02
N PHE A 116 1.73 -0.22 -13.02
CA PHE A 116 2.16 -0.03 -14.40
C PHE A 116 2.36 1.45 -14.66
N LEU A 117 3.54 1.82 -15.13
CA LEU A 117 3.98 3.20 -15.18
C LEU A 117 4.39 3.62 -16.59
N THR A 118 4.24 4.90 -16.87
CA THR A 118 4.94 5.58 -17.96
C THR A 118 5.94 6.56 -17.34
N VAL A 119 7.23 6.30 -17.52
CA VAL A 119 8.32 7.14 -17.00
C VAL A 119 8.79 8.05 -18.13
N ARG A 120 8.77 9.37 -17.89
CA ARG A 120 9.32 10.38 -18.80
C ARG A 120 10.63 10.88 -18.25
N THR A 121 11.73 10.59 -18.92
CA THR A 121 13.05 11.15 -18.58
C THR A 121 13.37 12.30 -19.51
N LYS A 122 13.67 13.49 -18.97
CA LYS A 122 14.26 14.57 -19.75
C LYS A 122 15.77 14.41 -19.78
N SER A 123 16.37 14.22 -20.95
CA SER A 123 17.82 14.33 -21.10
C SER A 123 18.24 15.78 -21.31
N LYS A 124 19.51 16.09 -21.03
CA LYS A 124 20.12 17.39 -21.36
C LYS A 124 19.95 17.62 -22.87
N GLY A 125 19.08 18.57 -23.27
CA GLY A 125 18.79 18.86 -24.68
C GLY A 125 17.31 18.94 -25.08
N ASN A 126 16.36 18.97 -24.15
CA ASN A 126 14.89 19.00 -24.39
C ASN A 126 14.27 17.71 -24.95
N ASP A 127 15.06 16.70 -25.32
CA ASP A 127 14.53 15.39 -25.67
C ASP A 127 13.90 14.72 -24.44
N THR A 128 12.61 14.43 -24.55
CA THR A 128 11.86 13.63 -23.56
C THR A 128 11.78 12.21 -24.08
N ARG A 129 12.34 11.26 -23.33
CA ARG A 129 12.18 9.82 -23.62
C ARG A 129 11.10 9.25 -22.72
N GLU A 130 10.21 8.47 -23.31
CA GLU A 130 9.18 7.71 -22.61
C GLU A 130 9.55 6.24 -22.54
N SER A 131 9.48 5.68 -21.33
CA SER A 131 9.66 4.25 -21.07
C SER A 131 8.47 3.71 -20.30
N LYS A 132 8.14 2.43 -20.50
CA LYS A 132 7.21 1.71 -19.65
C LYS A 132 8.00 1.02 -18.54
N ALA A 133 7.47 1.07 -17.32
CA ALA A 133 8.06 0.41 -16.16
C ALA A 133 6.96 -0.28 -15.35
N VAL A 134 7.36 -1.28 -14.58
CA VAL A 134 6.48 -2.03 -13.67
C VAL A 134 7.12 -2.03 -12.28
N LEU A 135 6.33 -1.74 -11.25
CA LEU A 135 6.77 -1.90 -9.86
C LEU A 135 6.01 -3.06 -9.22
N TYR A 136 6.75 -4.08 -8.80
CA TYR A 136 6.24 -5.14 -7.95
C TYR A 136 6.46 -4.74 -6.49
N MET A 137 5.37 -4.68 -5.73
CA MET A 137 5.36 -4.25 -4.34
C MET A 137 4.77 -5.34 -3.45
N PHE A 138 5.48 -5.66 -2.38
CA PHE A 138 4.94 -6.42 -1.27
C PHE A 138 4.61 -5.45 -0.14
N LEU A 139 3.42 -5.59 0.42
CA LEU A 139 2.93 -4.76 1.52
C LEU A 139 2.72 -5.60 2.77
N LYS A 140 3.03 -5.02 3.92
CA LYS A 140 2.73 -5.56 5.25
C LYS A 140 1.94 -4.54 6.07
N LYS A 141 1.09 -5.03 6.97
CA LYS A 141 0.33 -4.19 7.90
C LYS A 141 1.15 -3.95 9.18
N VAL A 142 1.53 -2.69 9.42
CA VAL A 142 2.29 -2.25 10.60
C VAL A 142 1.44 -1.28 11.40
N ASN A 143 1.15 -1.62 12.66
CA ASN A 143 0.33 -0.79 13.56
C ASN A 143 -1.01 -0.33 12.94
N GLY A 144 -1.64 -1.20 12.14
CA GLY A 144 -2.91 -0.91 11.46
C GLY A 144 -2.81 -0.21 10.11
N THR A 145 -1.60 0.18 9.68
CA THR A 145 -1.33 0.86 8.41
C THR A 145 -0.62 -0.06 7.43
N TRP A 146 -1.03 -0.05 6.16
CA TRP A 146 -0.37 -0.82 5.10
C TRP A 146 0.87 -0.08 4.62
N LYS A 147 2.02 -0.77 4.60
CA LYS A 147 3.30 -0.22 4.20
C LYS A 147 4.02 -1.17 3.26
N VAL A 148 4.69 -0.62 2.25
CA VAL A 148 5.56 -1.36 1.35
C VAL A 148 6.76 -1.89 2.15
N SER A 149 6.98 -3.20 2.10
CA SER A 149 8.10 -3.88 2.73
C SER A 149 9.16 -4.35 1.74
N THR A 150 8.78 -4.54 0.47
CA THR A 150 9.69 -4.97 -0.58
C THR A 150 9.28 -4.32 -1.89
N LEU A 151 10.27 -3.80 -2.61
CA LEU A 151 10.10 -3.20 -3.93
C LEU A 151 11.05 -3.88 -4.93
N GLU A 152 10.48 -4.34 -6.02
CA GLU A 152 11.20 -4.89 -7.17
C GLU A 152 10.76 -4.12 -8.42
N PRO A 153 11.57 -3.18 -8.92
CA PRO A 153 11.31 -2.47 -10.16
C PRO A 153 11.73 -3.30 -11.37
N TYR A 154 10.94 -3.23 -12.45
CA TYR A 154 11.19 -3.88 -13.74
C TYR A 154 10.98 -2.89 -14.90
#